data_AF-A0AAW2VHR2-F1
#
_entry.id   AF-A0AAW2VHR2-F1
#
_cell.length_a   1.000
_cell.length_b   1.000
_cell.length_c   1.000
_cell.angle_alpha   90.00
_cell.angle_beta   90.00
_cell.angle_gamma   90.00
#
_symmetry.space_group_name_H-M   'P 1'
#
loop_
_entity.id
_entity.type
_entity.pdbx_description
1 polymer ?
#
loop_
_entity_poly.entity_id
_entity_poly.type
_entity_poly.pdbx_seq_one_letter_code
_entity_poly.pdbx_strand_id
1 'polypeptide(L)'
;MADNKEKYITSDELKKHNKSDDLWISIQGKIYNVTDWAKVHPGGDIPLLNLAAKTSQIAFICFSSRFRLETLDSSLQDNDDRGWNKLVQILTGNCLTGISIAWWKWTHNAHHVACNSLDHDPDLQHLPFLATFLLLFSKRKVPDRALNILGIFVFWTWFPLLVSCLPNWNERVLFVLVSFCVTSIQHVQFCLNHFAANVYIGAPKGNDWFEKQTSGTIDIACSSWMDWFFGGLQFQLEHHLFPRLPRCHLRKISPLVQELCKKHNLPYRSLSFFEANIWTLKTLRTAALEARDLSSPVSKESALGSC
;
A
#
# COMPACT_ATOMS: atom_id res chain seq x y z
N MET A 1 -28.23 40.43 2.64
CA MET A 1 -27.58 39.59 3.67
C MET A 1 -28.20 38.20 3.54
N ALA A 2 -27.46 37.22 3.01
CA ALA A 2 -27.97 35.86 2.83
C ALA A 2 -27.84 35.10 4.16
N ASP A 3 -28.95 34.50 4.60
CA ASP A 3 -29.09 33.66 5.80
C ASP A 3 -28.22 32.40 5.66
N ASN A 4 -26.95 32.48 6.06
CA ASN A 4 -26.05 31.33 6.08
C ASN A 4 -26.26 30.55 7.38
N LYS A 5 -27.44 29.92 7.52
CA LYS A 5 -27.68 28.94 8.60
C LYS A 5 -26.74 27.77 8.39
N GLU A 6 -25.73 27.64 9.24
CA GLU A 6 -24.94 26.42 9.32
C GLU A 6 -25.89 25.24 9.57
N LYS A 7 -26.05 24.37 8.57
CA LYS A 7 -26.83 23.14 8.70
C LYS A 7 -25.98 22.12 9.45
N TYR A 8 -26.32 21.86 10.70
CA TYR A 8 -25.75 20.78 11.48
C TYR A 8 -26.43 19.46 11.13
N ILE A 9 -25.64 18.41 10.96
CA ILE A 9 -26.12 17.03 10.78
C ILE A 9 -25.60 16.20 11.95
N THR A 10 -26.44 15.31 12.47
CA THR A 10 -26.05 14.41 13.55
C THR A 10 -25.12 13.30 13.05
N SER A 11 -24.32 12.72 13.95
CA SER A 11 -23.47 11.57 13.61
C SER A 11 -24.29 10.39 13.07
N ASP A 12 -25.50 10.17 13.61
CA ASP A 12 -26.37 9.07 13.17
C ASP A 12 -27.03 9.33 11.81
N GLU A 13 -27.25 10.58 11.45
CA GLU A 13 -27.70 10.96 10.12
C GLU A 13 -26.56 10.88 9.10
N LEU A 14 -25.36 11.33 9.47
CA LEU A 14 -24.15 11.15 8.65
C LEU A 14 -23.89 9.67 8.35
N LYS A 15 -24.14 8.77 9.31
CA LYS A 15 -24.00 7.31 9.13
C LYS A 15 -24.82 6.69 8.01
N LYS A 16 -25.92 7.36 7.59
CA LYS A 16 -26.79 6.88 6.52
C LYS A 16 -26.16 7.05 5.13
N HIS A 17 -25.20 7.98 5.01
CA HIS A 17 -24.55 8.35 3.75
C HIS A 17 -23.22 7.59 3.56
N ASN A 18 -23.32 6.26 3.43
CA ASN A 18 -22.17 5.35 3.42
C ASN A 18 -22.04 4.46 2.18
N LYS A 19 -22.74 4.80 1.09
CA LYS A 19 -22.78 4.02 -0.14
C LYS A 19 -22.07 4.75 -1.28
N SER A 20 -21.67 4.03 -2.32
CA SER A 20 -20.96 4.63 -3.47
C SER A 20 -21.82 5.62 -4.27
N ASP A 21 -23.14 5.51 -4.19
CA ASP A 21 -24.13 6.41 -4.80
C ASP A 21 -24.66 7.48 -3.84
N ASP A 22 -24.28 7.43 -2.55
CA ASP A 22 -24.58 8.44 -1.53
C ASP A 22 -23.51 8.42 -0.44
N LEU A 23 -22.42 9.16 -0.68
CA LEU A 23 -21.18 9.11 0.09
C LEU A 23 -20.83 10.44 0.72
N TRP A 24 -20.92 10.53 2.05
CA TRP A 24 -20.59 11.73 2.80
C TRP A 24 -19.49 11.45 3.82
N ILE A 25 -18.61 12.43 4.05
CA ILE A 25 -17.48 12.30 4.99
C ILE A 25 -17.45 13.50 5.95
N SER A 26 -16.94 13.29 7.17
CA SER A 26 -16.72 14.37 8.14
C SER A 26 -15.24 14.61 8.37
N ILE A 27 -14.83 15.85 8.18
CA ILE A 27 -13.44 16.31 8.28
C ILE A 27 -13.42 17.56 9.16
N GLN A 28 -12.70 17.50 10.27
CA GLN A 28 -12.55 18.63 11.20
C GLN A 28 -13.90 19.25 11.61
N GLY A 29 -14.93 18.42 11.79
CA GLY A 29 -16.27 18.87 12.17
C GLY A 29 -17.12 19.44 11.02
N LYS A 30 -16.60 19.47 9.79
CA LYS A 30 -17.34 19.85 8.58
C LYS A 30 -17.73 18.61 7.77
N ILE A 31 -18.91 18.64 7.19
CA ILE A 31 -19.47 17.52 6.42
C ILE A 31 -19.38 17.82 4.92
N TYR A 32 -18.94 16.85 4.14
CA TYR A 32 -18.76 16.96 2.69
C TYR A 32 -19.49 15.81 2.00
N ASN A 33 -20.34 16.12 1.03
CA ASN A 33 -20.84 15.15 0.07
C ASN A 33 -19.76 14.93 -1.00
N VAL A 34 -19.21 13.71 -1.07
CA VAL A 34 -18.12 13.33 -1.97
C VAL A 34 -18.55 12.30 -3.01
N THR A 35 -19.85 12.06 -3.18
CA THR A 35 -20.43 11.05 -4.09
C THR A 35 -19.88 11.15 -5.51
N ASP A 36 -19.89 12.34 -6.10
CA ASP A 36 -19.39 12.53 -7.47
C ASP A 36 -17.86 12.59 -7.52
N TRP A 37 -17.23 13.12 -6.48
CA TRP A 37 -15.78 13.19 -6.41
C TRP A 37 -15.15 11.80 -6.29
N ALA A 38 -15.80 10.85 -5.61
CA ALA A 38 -15.33 9.49 -5.46
C ALA A 38 -15.13 8.76 -6.80
N LYS A 39 -15.95 9.09 -7.81
CA LYS A 39 -15.86 8.52 -9.17
C LYS A 39 -14.57 8.93 -9.90
N VAL A 40 -13.98 10.06 -9.51
CA VAL A 40 -12.79 10.66 -10.15
C VAL A 40 -11.63 10.83 -9.15
N HIS A 41 -11.77 10.30 -7.94
CA HIS A 41 -10.76 10.46 -6.90
C HIS A 41 -9.46 9.76 -7.31
N PRO A 42 -8.29 10.44 -7.24
CA PRO A 42 -7.03 9.87 -7.73
C PRO A 42 -6.59 8.57 -7.03
N GLY A 43 -7.08 8.32 -5.80
CA GLY A 43 -6.84 7.08 -5.05
C GLY A 43 -7.90 6.00 -5.26
N GLY A 44 -8.86 6.18 -6.16
CA GLY A 44 -10.08 5.37 -6.25
C GLY A 44 -11.12 5.73 -5.20
N ASP A 45 -12.26 5.05 -5.23
CA ASP A 45 -13.41 5.24 -4.34
C ASP A 45 -13.23 4.56 -2.97
N ILE A 46 -12.47 3.47 -2.90
CA ILE A 46 -12.23 2.66 -1.70
C ILE A 46 -11.76 3.50 -0.49
N PRO A 47 -10.76 4.41 -0.60
CA PRO A 47 -10.34 5.24 0.53
C PRO A 47 -11.49 6.09 1.09
N LEU A 48 -12.35 6.62 0.22
CA LEU A 48 -13.47 7.47 0.62
C LEU A 48 -14.62 6.67 1.24
N LEU A 49 -14.87 5.46 0.73
CA LEU A 49 -15.84 4.52 1.30
C LEU A 49 -15.46 4.09 2.72
N ASN A 50 -14.17 4.01 3.04
CA ASN A 50 -13.73 3.70 4.41
C ASN A 50 -13.86 4.87 5.39
N LEU A 51 -13.76 6.10 4.88
CA LEU A 51 -13.98 7.35 5.62
C LEU A 51 -15.46 7.75 5.68
N ALA A 52 -16.30 7.08 4.88
CA ALA A 52 -17.72 7.30 4.80
C ALA A 52 -18.33 7.38 6.19
N ALA A 53 -19.21 8.35 6.39
CA ALA A 53 -20.06 8.41 7.54
C ALA A 53 -19.34 8.63 8.89
N LYS A 54 -18.04 8.95 8.90
CA LYS A 54 -17.19 8.94 10.10
C LYS A 54 -16.34 10.20 10.27
N THR A 55 -16.11 10.59 11.51
CA THR A 55 -15.16 11.65 11.90
C THR A 55 -13.74 11.09 11.82
N SER A 56 -13.06 11.32 10.71
CA SER A 56 -11.73 10.74 10.46
C SER A 56 -10.70 11.84 10.31
N GLN A 57 -10.46 12.60 11.39
CA GLN A 57 -9.47 13.70 11.37
C GLN A 57 -8.08 13.20 10.98
N ILE A 58 -7.63 12.08 11.57
CA ILE A 58 -6.28 11.56 11.35
C ILE A 58 -6.12 10.95 9.95
N ALA A 59 -7.06 10.12 9.50
CA ALA A 59 -7.00 9.55 8.16
C ALA A 59 -7.17 10.64 7.08
N PHE A 60 -8.03 11.64 7.28
CA PHE A 60 -8.07 12.77 6.36
C PHE A 60 -6.79 13.61 6.38
N ILE A 61 -6.15 13.83 7.54
CA ILE A 61 -4.84 14.51 7.59
C ILE A 61 -3.79 13.75 6.76
N CYS A 62 -3.79 12.43 6.85
CA CYS A 62 -2.94 11.51 6.10
C CYS A 62 -3.19 11.58 4.57
N PHE A 63 -4.46 11.64 4.15
CA PHE A 63 -4.86 11.65 2.74
C PHE A 63 -5.02 13.05 2.11
N SER A 64 -5.13 14.11 2.91
CA SER A 64 -5.39 15.46 2.44
C SER A 64 -4.10 16.25 2.30
N SER A 65 -4.10 17.10 1.28
CA SER A 65 -3.06 18.09 1.03
C SER A 65 -2.97 19.19 2.10
N ARG A 66 -3.60 19.07 3.28
CA ARG A 66 -3.58 20.14 4.29
C ARG A 66 -2.46 19.99 5.32
N PHE A 67 -1.97 18.78 5.57
CA PHE A 67 -0.66 18.61 6.24
C PHE A 67 0.49 19.19 5.39
N ARG A 68 0.30 19.27 4.06
CA ARG A 68 1.20 19.93 3.09
C ARG A 68 1.44 21.40 3.40
N LEU A 69 0.50 22.10 4.06
CA LEU A 69 0.52 23.57 4.15
C LEU A 69 1.10 24.11 5.46
N GLU A 70 1.07 23.34 6.55
CA GLU A 70 1.58 23.80 7.85
C GLU A 70 3.01 23.34 8.14
N THR A 71 3.51 22.28 7.47
CA THR A 71 4.83 21.69 7.76
C THR A 71 5.85 21.74 6.63
N LEU A 72 5.43 22.01 5.38
CA LEU A 72 6.32 21.98 4.22
C LEU A 72 6.05 23.15 3.28
N ASP A 73 7.14 23.73 2.81
CA ASP A 73 7.24 24.95 2.03
C ASP A 73 6.29 25.00 0.79
N SER A 74 5.87 26.23 0.46
CA SER A 74 5.04 26.62 -0.69
C SER A 74 5.55 26.15 -2.07
N SER A 75 6.81 25.68 -2.14
CA SER A 75 7.47 25.11 -3.31
C SER A 75 6.97 23.72 -3.74
N LEU A 76 6.05 23.10 -2.98
CA LEU A 76 5.43 21.79 -3.28
C LEU A 76 4.11 21.86 -4.07
N GLN A 77 3.83 22.99 -4.74
CA GLN A 77 2.83 23.03 -5.80
C GLN A 77 3.35 22.24 -7.01
N ASP A 78 3.01 20.96 -7.05
CA ASP A 78 3.27 20.08 -8.19
C ASP A 78 2.55 20.66 -9.42
N ASN A 79 3.30 21.13 -10.41
CA ASN A 79 2.78 21.49 -11.73
C ASN A 79 2.36 20.17 -12.41
N ASP A 80 1.10 19.80 -12.21
CA ASP A 80 0.53 18.50 -12.55
C ASP A 80 0.39 18.30 -14.08
N ASP A 81 1.50 18.00 -14.78
CA ASP A 81 1.44 17.43 -16.12
C ASP A 81 1.09 15.93 -16.02
N ARG A 82 -0.20 15.68 -15.77
CA ARG A 82 -0.79 14.32 -15.66
C ARG A 82 -0.48 13.45 -16.88
N GLY A 83 -0.34 14.06 -18.06
CA GLY A 83 -0.05 13.36 -19.30
C GLY A 83 1.38 12.81 -19.30
N TRP A 84 2.34 13.67 -19.00
CA TRP A 84 3.75 13.30 -18.92
C TRP A 84 4.02 12.26 -17.83
N ASN A 85 3.47 12.48 -16.62
CA ASN A 85 3.63 11.54 -15.51
C ASN A 85 3.07 10.16 -15.85
N LYS A 86 1.92 10.11 -16.55
CA LYS A 86 1.33 8.85 -17.02
C LYS A 86 2.18 8.17 -18.09
N LEU A 87 2.71 8.92 -19.05
CA LEU A 87 3.60 8.37 -20.09
C LEU A 87 4.86 7.76 -19.47
N VAL A 88 5.54 8.50 -18.59
CA VAL A 88 6.74 8.02 -17.90
C VAL A 88 6.45 6.72 -17.14
N GLN A 89 5.34 6.65 -16.41
CA GLN A 89 4.97 5.45 -15.66
C GLN A 89 4.65 4.25 -16.54
N ILE A 90 4.08 4.45 -17.73
CA ILE A 90 3.79 3.38 -18.68
C ILE A 90 5.08 2.88 -19.33
N LEU A 91 5.98 3.78 -19.71
CA LEU A 91 7.28 3.41 -20.26
C LEU A 91 8.11 2.65 -19.22
N THR A 92 8.22 3.17 -18.00
CA THR A 92 9.06 2.56 -16.96
C THR A 92 8.42 1.33 -16.33
N GLY A 93 7.15 1.38 -15.92
CA GLY A 93 6.45 0.24 -15.33
C GLY A 93 6.14 -0.84 -16.35
N ASN A 94 5.42 -0.50 -17.41
CA ASN A 94 4.91 -1.53 -18.30
C ASN A 94 6.01 -2.04 -19.24
N CYS A 95 6.67 -1.13 -19.97
CA CYS A 95 7.61 -1.54 -21.01
C CYS A 95 8.95 -2.03 -20.45
N LEU A 96 9.51 -1.38 -19.42
CA LEU A 96 10.82 -1.76 -18.89
C LEU A 96 10.79 -2.85 -17.82
N THR A 97 9.78 -2.89 -16.95
CA THR A 97 9.72 -3.90 -15.87
C THR A 97 8.68 -4.99 -16.09
N GLY A 98 7.79 -4.84 -17.07
CA GLY A 98 6.72 -5.81 -17.34
C GLY A 98 5.60 -5.81 -16.31
N ILE A 99 5.58 -4.82 -15.41
CA ILE A 99 4.55 -4.67 -14.38
C ILE A 99 3.51 -3.67 -14.90
N SER A 100 2.24 -4.08 -14.97
CA SER A 100 1.15 -3.15 -15.29
C SER A 100 1.06 -2.07 -14.23
N ILE A 101 1.30 -0.81 -14.60
CA ILE A 101 1.12 0.32 -13.69
C ILE A 101 -0.33 0.43 -13.21
N ALA A 102 -1.31 0.03 -14.03
CA ALA A 102 -2.70 0.02 -13.62
C ALA A 102 -2.98 -1.06 -12.55
N TRP A 103 -2.37 -2.24 -12.70
CA TRP A 103 -2.43 -3.29 -11.68
C TRP A 103 -1.75 -2.83 -10.40
N TRP A 104 -0.51 -2.35 -10.51
CA TRP A 104 0.28 -1.85 -9.38
C TRP A 104 -0.45 -0.75 -8.62
N LYS A 105 -0.97 0.29 -9.30
CA LYS A 105 -1.72 1.35 -8.63
C LYS A 105 -2.94 0.82 -7.90
N TRP A 106 -3.67 -0.12 -8.51
CA TRP A 106 -4.86 -0.67 -7.90
C TRP A 106 -4.52 -1.50 -6.66
N THR A 107 -3.60 -2.47 -6.78
CA THR A 107 -3.21 -3.32 -5.65
C THR A 107 -2.56 -2.50 -4.54
N HIS A 108 -1.63 -1.63 -4.90
CA HIS A 108 -0.91 -0.81 -3.94
C HIS A 108 -1.84 0.16 -3.20
N ASN A 109 -2.79 0.80 -3.90
CA ASN A 109 -3.76 1.66 -3.22
C ASN A 109 -4.69 0.85 -2.29
N ALA A 110 -5.06 -0.37 -2.66
CA ALA A 110 -5.84 -1.24 -1.77
C ALA A 110 -5.02 -1.67 -0.54
N HIS A 111 -3.73 -1.96 -0.72
CA HIS A 111 -2.79 -2.23 0.36
C HIS A 111 -2.64 -1.03 1.32
N HIS A 112 -2.47 0.20 0.82
CA HIS A 112 -2.48 1.41 1.66
C HIS A 112 -3.75 1.60 2.48
N VAL A 113 -4.87 1.09 1.96
CA VAL A 113 -6.15 1.18 2.64
C VAL A 113 -6.27 0.11 3.72
N ALA A 114 -5.89 -1.13 3.44
CA ALA A 114 -6.15 -2.29 4.27
C ALA A 114 -4.89 -3.13 4.53
N CYS A 115 -3.76 -2.47 4.76
CA CYS A 115 -2.45 -3.07 4.98
C CYS A 115 -2.52 -4.24 5.97
N ASN A 116 -1.97 -5.38 5.60
CA ASN A 116 -1.94 -6.61 6.41
C ASN A 116 -3.32 -7.18 6.80
N SER A 117 -4.40 -6.78 6.12
CA SER A 117 -5.69 -7.46 6.21
C SER A 117 -5.68 -8.75 5.40
N LEU A 118 -5.90 -9.90 6.03
CA LEU A 118 -5.91 -11.20 5.35
C LEU A 118 -6.92 -11.26 4.18
N ASP A 119 -8.06 -10.57 4.31
CA ASP A 119 -9.14 -10.65 3.32
C ASP A 119 -9.20 -9.46 2.37
N HIS A 120 -8.49 -8.36 2.67
CA HIS A 120 -8.60 -7.11 1.90
C HIS A 120 -7.26 -6.57 1.37
N ASP A 121 -6.13 -7.13 1.81
CA ASP A 121 -4.81 -6.77 1.30
C ASP A 121 -4.42 -7.67 0.10
N PRO A 122 -4.39 -7.14 -1.14
CA PRO A 122 -4.00 -7.93 -2.30
C PRO A 122 -2.55 -8.41 -2.24
N ASP A 123 -1.69 -7.75 -1.48
CA ASP A 123 -0.27 -8.12 -1.37
C ASP A 123 -0.07 -9.40 -0.54
N LEU A 124 -1.04 -9.75 0.32
CA LEU A 124 -1.07 -11.04 1.03
C LEU A 124 -1.73 -12.17 0.21
N GLN A 125 -2.59 -11.82 -0.75
CA GLN A 125 -3.44 -12.78 -1.45
C GLN A 125 -2.90 -13.25 -2.79
N HIS A 126 -2.00 -12.48 -3.43
CA HIS A 126 -1.70 -12.66 -4.84
C HIS A 126 -0.20 -12.64 -5.15
N LEU A 127 0.25 -13.58 -5.99
CA LEU A 127 1.58 -13.53 -6.61
C LEU A 127 1.55 -12.54 -7.80
N PRO A 128 2.48 -11.54 -7.87
CA PRO A 128 2.38 -10.37 -8.75
C PRO A 128 2.21 -10.67 -10.25
N PHE A 129 2.91 -11.68 -10.76
CA PHE A 129 2.98 -11.94 -12.21
C PHE A 129 1.72 -12.58 -12.76
N LEU A 130 1.20 -13.63 -12.10
CA LEU A 130 -0.04 -14.28 -12.53
C LEU A 130 -1.24 -13.35 -12.33
N ALA A 131 -1.24 -12.56 -11.25
CA ALA A 131 -2.29 -11.61 -10.95
C ALA A 131 -2.41 -10.46 -11.97
N THR A 132 -1.29 -10.05 -12.59
CA THR A 132 -1.28 -9.01 -13.63
C THR A 132 -2.08 -9.45 -14.86
N PHE A 133 -1.84 -10.67 -15.36
CA PHE A 133 -2.59 -11.23 -16.49
C PHE A 133 -4.07 -11.44 -16.13
N LEU A 134 -4.34 -12.02 -14.95
CA LEU A 134 -5.71 -12.23 -14.47
C LEU A 134 -6.51 -10.91 -14.37
N LEU A 135 -5.90 -9.82 -13.88
CA LEU A 135 -6.58 -8.52 -13.79
C LEU A 135 -6.86 -7.93 -15.17
N LEU A 136 -5.87 -7.93 -16.08
CA LEU A 136 -5.99 -7.29 -17.39
C LEU A 136 -7.01 -7.98 -18.30
N PHE A 137 -7.14 -9.30 -18.18
CA PHE A 137 -8.14 -10.10 -18.89
C PHE A 137 -9.47 -10.26 -18.14
N SER A 138 -9.59 -9.70 -16.94
CA SER A 138 -10.86 -9.71 -16.18
C SER A 138 -11.92 -8.78 -16.79
N LYS A 139 -13.16 -8.89 -16.31
CA LYS A 139 -14.26 -7.97 -16.66
C LYS A 139 -14.21 -6.62 -15.93
N ARG A 140 -13.25 -6.38 -15.02
CA ARG A 140 -13.18 -5.16 -14.20
C ARG A 140 -12.80 -3.93 -15.03
N LYS A 141 -13.31 -2.74 -14.72
CA LYS A 141 -12.82 -1.52 -15.38
C LYS A 141 -11.36 -1.26 -14.99
N VAL A 142 -10.45 -1.29 -15.96
CA VAL A 142 -9.03 -0.99 -15.79
C VAL A 142 -8.69 0.23 -16.65
N PRO A 143 -8.20 1.32 -16.07
CA PRO A 143 -7.76 2.48 -16.84
C PRO A 143 -6.72 2.09 -17.88
N ASP A 144 -6.88 2.58 -19.11
CA ASP A 144 -5.90 2.40 -20.19
C ASP A 144 -5.51 0.94 -20.44
N ARG A 145 -6.48 0.01 -20.31
CA ARG A 145 -6.26 -1.44 -20.40
C ARG A 145 -5.44 -1.85 -21.62
N ALA A 146 -5.81 -1.35 -22.81
CA ALA A 146 -5.12 -1.69 -24.05
C ALA A 146 -3.63 -1.30 -24.01
N LEU A 147 -3.32 -0.13 -23.45
CA LEU A 147 -1.96 0.37 -23.31
C LEU A 147 -1.16 -0.41 -22.25
N ASN A 148 -1.82 -0.87 -21.17
CA ASN A 148 -1.20 -1.76 -20.20
C ASN A 148 -0.89 -3.14 -20.77
N ILE A 149 -1.83 -3.72 -21.52
CA ILE A 149 -1.63 -4.98 -22.23
C ILE A 149 -0.46 -4.84 -23.23
N LEU A 150 -0.47 -3.80 -24.06
CA LEU A 150 0.59 -3.55 -25.03
C LEU A 150 1.97 -3.41 -24.36
N GLY A 151 2.09 -2.61 -23.29
CA GLY A 151 3.36 -2.43 -22.60
C GLY A 151 3.91 -3.72 -22.00
N ILE A 152 3.04 -4.58 -21.46
CA ILE A 152 3.44 -5.90 -20.96
C ILE A 152 3.91 -6.79 -22.10
N PHE A 153 3.19 -6.84 -23.22
CA PHE A 153 3.64 -7.59 -24.39
C PHE A 153 4.98 -7.09 -24.92
N VAL A 154 5.22 -5.78 -24.87
CA VAL A 154 6.53 -5.20 -25.21
C VAL A 154 7.60 -5.81 -24.31
N PHE A 155 7.45 -5.78 -22.98
CA PHE A 155 8.42 -6.38 -22.05
C PHE A 155 8.69 -7.86 -22.35
N TRP A 156 7.63 -8.67 -22.46
CA TRP A 156 7.74 -10.10 -22.72
C TRP A 156 8.26 -10.43 -24.13
N THR A 157 8.41 -9.44 -25.00
CA THR A 157 9.04 -9.60 -26.31
C THR A 157 10.50 -9.14 -26.29
N TRP A 158 10.77 -7.91 -25.88
CA TRP A 158 12.13 -7.35 -25.97
C TRP A 158 13.08 -7.97 -24.96
N PHE A 159 12.63 -8.30 -23.75
CA PHE A 159 13.52 -8.83 -22.71
C PHE A 159 14.03 -10.24 -23.08
N PRO A 160 13.17 -11.20 -23.49
CA PRO A 160 13.65 -12.48 -24.01
C PRO A 160 14.48 -12.34 -25.29
N LEU A 161 14.14 -11.41 -26.18
CA LEU A 161 14.92 -11.15 -27.39
C LEU A 161 16.34 -10.67 -27.03
N LEU A 162 16.48 -9.71 -26.11
CA LEU A 162 17.78 -9.25 -25.61
C LEU A 162 18.58 -10.41 -25.02
N VAL A 163 17.96 -11.24 -24.18
CA VAL A 163 18.61 -12.42 -23.61
C VAL A 163 19.02 -13.40 -24.72
N SER A 164 18.20 -13.58 -25.76
CA SER A 164 18.51 -14.48 -26.88
C SER A 164 19.73 -14.04 -27.70
N CYS A 165 20.02 -12.74 -27.73
CA CYS A 165 21.20 -12.16 -28.39
C CYS A 165 22.51 -12.46 -27.65
N LEU A 166 22.47 -12.95 -26.40
CA LEU A 166 23.68 -13.32 -25.66
C LEU A 166 24.28 -14.63 -26.22
N PRO A 167 25.62 -14.70 -26.33
CA PRO A 167 26.35 -15.71 -27.10
C PRO A 167 26.25 -17.13 -26.53
N ASN A 168 26.09 -17.31 -25.22
CA ASN A 168 26.03 -18.62 -24.58
C ASN A 168 25.02 -18.67 -23.41
N TRP A 169 24.66 -19.88 -22.99
CA TRP A 169 23.68 -20.10 -21.92
C TRP A 169 24.13 -19.58 -20.56
N ASN A 170 25.43 -19.58 -20.26
CA ASN A 170 25.95 -19.09 -18.98
C ASN A 170 25.70 -17.59 -18.84
N GLU A 171 26.00 -16.80 -19.88
CA GLU A 171 25.72 -15.37 -19.91
C GLU A 171 24.22 -15.08 -19.83
N ARG A 172 23.38 -15.88 -20.50
CA ARG A 172 21.91 -15.74 -20.43
C ARG A 172 21.38 -15.92 -19.02
N VAL A 173 21.77 -17.01 -18.36
CA VAL A 173 21.36 -17.31 -16.98
C VAL A 173 21.90 -16.24 -16.04
N LEU A 174 23.17 -15.87 -16.16
CA LEU A 174 23.78 -14.86 -15.30
C LEU A 174 23.12 -13.49 -15.47
N PHE A 175 22.83 -13.08 -16.71
CA PHE A 175 22.16 -11.82 -16.99
C PHE A 175 20.78 -11.75 -16.32
N VAL A 176 20.00 -12.83 -16.43
CA VAL A 176 18.70 -12.93 -15.75
C VAL A 176 18.89 -12.86 -14.24
N LEU A 177 19.76 -13.68 -13.65
CA LEU A 177 19.99 -13.69 -12.20
C LEU A 177 20.42 -12.32 -11.67
N VAL A 178 21.39 -11.67 -12.30
CA VAL A 178 21.87 -10.34 -11.90
C VAL A 178 20.76 -9.30 -12.01
N SER A 179 19.97 -9.32 -13.09
CA SER A 179 18.83 -8.42 -13.26
C SER A 179 17.82 -8.55 -12.11
N PHE A 180 17.49 -9.79 -11.73
CA PHE A 180 16.60 -10.05 -10.60
C PHE A 180 17.23 -9.67 -9.25
N CYS A 181 18.54 -9.92 -9.04
CA CYS A 181 19.25 -9.54 -7.82
C CYS A 181 19.29 -8.02 -7.59
N VAL A 182 19.43 -7.21 -8.64
CA VAL A 182 19.39 -5.75 -8.49
C VAL A 182 17.99 -5.30 -8.03
N THR A 183 16.94 -5.87 -8.61
CA THR A 183 15.55 -5.55 -8.21
C THR A 183 15.17 -6.14 -6.85
N SER A 184 15.84 -7.20 -6.39
CA SER A 184 15.48 -7.90 -5.15
C SER A 184 15.81 -7.11 -3.89
N ILE A 185 16.68 -6.09 -3.95
CA ILE A 185 16.97 -5.21 -2.81
C ILE A 185 15.67 -4.55 -2.30
N GLN A 186 14.84 -4.04 -3.21
CA GLN A 186 13.55 -3.44 -2.87
C GLN A 186 12.54 -4.51 -2.42
N HIS A 187 12.60 -5.70 -3.01
CA HIS A 187 11.72 -6.80 -2.62
C HIS A 187 11.99 -7.29 -1.19
N VAL A 188 13.27 -7.43 -0.81
CA VAL A 188 13.66 -7.76 0.57
C VAL A 188 13.10 -6.73 1.54
N GLN A 189 13.22 -5.44 1.21
CA GLN A 189 12.68 -4.37 2.02
C GLN A 189 11.16 -4.49 2.20
N PHE A 190 10.42 -4.75 1.12
CA PHE A 190 8.98 -4.98 1.17
C PHE A 190 8.62 -6.14 2.11
N CYS A 191 9.34 -7.26 2.03
CA CYS A 191 9.12 -8.42 2.91
C CYS A 191 9.39 -8.06 4.38
N LEU A 192 10.50 -7.40 4.69
CA LEU A 192 10.88 -7.06 6.06
C LEU A 192 9.87 -6.12 6.74
N ASN A 193 9.25 -5.24 5.96
CA ASN A 193 8.32 -4.25 6.48
C ASN A 193 6.94 -4.83 6.86
N HIS A 194 6.54 -5.94 6.25
CA HIS A 194 5.17 -6.47 6.37
C HIS A 194 5.07 -7.90 6.89
N PHE A 195 6.00 -8.80 6.53
CA PHE A 195 5.85 -10.23 6.81
C PHE A 195 5.90 -10.56 8.30
N ALA A 196 6.69 -9.78 9.06
CA ALA A 196 6.76 -9.91 10.51
C ALA A 196 5.79 -8.96 11.25
N ALA A 197 5.07 -8.11 10.51
CA ALA A 197 4.11 -7.19 11.10
C ALA A 197 2.79 -7.90 11.44
N ASN A 198 1.94 -7.25 12.23
CA ASN A 198 0.70 -7.89 12.70
C ASN A 198 -0.28 -7.98 11.53
N VAL A 199 -1.01 -9.09 11.47
CA VAL A 199 -2.10 -9.31 10.51
C VAL A 199 -3.45 -9.23 11.21
N TYR A 200 -4.50 -8.90 10.46
CA TYR A 200 -5.86 -8.87 10.98
C TYR A 200 -6.90 -9.30 9.94
N ILE A 201 -8.14 -9.52 10.38
CA ILE A 201 -9.26 -9.97 9.55
C ILE A 201 -10.24 -8.82 9.32
N GLY A 202 -10.80 -8.74 8.12
CA GLY A 202 -11.76 -7.70 7.74
C GLY A 202 -11.13 -6.36 7.34
N ALA A 203 -11.96 -5.44 6.88
CA ALA A 203 -11.52 -4.09 6.50
C ALA A 203 -11.27 -3.21 7.74
N PRO A 204 -10.29 -2.28 7.70
CA PRO A 204 -10.14 -1.28 8.74
C PRO A 204 -11.41 -0.43 8.87
N LYS A 205 -11.79 -0.15 10.11
CA LYS A 205 -12.99 0.57 10.51
C LYS A 205 -12.65 1.96 11.03
N GLY A 206 -12.61 2.95 10.12
CA GLY A 206 -12.62 4.37 10.48
C GLY A 206 -11.55 4.79 11.50
N ASN A 207 -11.90 4.79 12.78
CA ASN A 207 -11.03 5.23 13.88
C ASN A 207 -9.83 4.31 14.12
N ASP A 208 -9.91 3.02 13.74
CA ASP A 208 -8.79 2.09 13.89
C ASP A 208 -7.82 2.12 12.69
N TRP A 209 -8.13 2.85 11.60
CA TRP A 209 -7.32 2.77 10.38
C TRP A 209 -5.86 3.12 10.65
N PHE A 210 -5.60 4.19 11.40
CA PHE A 210 -4.24 4.59 11.74
C PHE A 210 -3.56 3.55 12.64
N GLU A 211 -4.30 2.97 13.60
CA GLU A 211 -3.81 1.88 14.46
C GLU A 211 -3.47 0.62 13.65
N LYS A 212 -4.24 0.32 12.60
CA LYS A 212 -3.97 -0.77 11.67
C LYS A 212 -2.72 -0.51 10.85
N GLN A 213 -2.50 0.73 10.37
CA GLN A 213 -1.25 1.09 9.69
C GLN A 213 -0.04 0.92 10.62
N THR A 214 -0.10 1.49 11.82
CA THR A 214 1.01 1.40 12.78
C THR A 214 1.31 -0.03 13.25
N SER A 215 0.28 -0.87 13.35
CA SER A 215 0.41 -2.28 13.72
C SER A 215 0.76 -3.19 12.54
N GLY A 216 0.48 -2.76 11.31
CA GLY A 216 0.67 -3.49 10.07
C GLY A 216 1.99 -3.20 9.35
N THR A 217 2.77 -2.23 9.83
CA THR A 217 4.06 -1.86 9.23
C THR A 217 5.23 -1.96 10.21
N ILE A 218 6.42 -2.14 9.66
CA ILE A 218 7.72 -2.06 10.33
C ILE A 218 8.62 -1.17 9.46
N ASP A 219 9.24 -0.19 10.10
CA ASP A 219 10.26 0.67 9.49
C ASP A 219 11.65 0.08 9.72
N ILE A 220 12.58 0.41 8.81
CA ILE A 220 13.97 -0.06 8.90
C ILE A 220 14.91 1.11 9.18
N ALA A 221 15.45 1.12 10.40
CA ALA A 221 16.43 2.10 10.82
C ALA A 221 17.72 1.97 9.99
N CYS A 222 18.07 3.04 9.29
CA CYS A 222 19.30 3.13 8.51
C CYS A 222 19.81 4.57 8.39
N SER A 223 21.11 4.67 8.09
CA SER A 223 21.77 5.95 7.80
C SER A 223 21.25 6.57 6.50
N SER A 224 21.27 7.89 6.39
CA SER A 224 20.73 8.63 5.24
C SER A 224 21.34 8.27 3.89
N TRP A 225 22.59 7.82 3.84
CA TRP A 225 23.23 7.39 2.59
C TRP A 225 22.57 6.13 1.97
N MET A 226 21.82 5.36 2.78
CA MET A 226 21.04 4.21 2.31
C MET A 226 19.70 4.59 1.68
N ASP A 227 19.28 5.87 1.75
CA ASP A 227 17.97 6.33 1.26
C ASP A 227 17.76 6.07 -0.23
N TRP A 228 18.85 6.09 -1.01
CA TRP A 228 18.79 5.79 -2.43
C TRP A 228 18.52 4.29 -2.68
N PHE A 229 19.24 3.41 -1.97
CA PHE A 229 19.14 1.96 -2.14
C PHE A 229 17.81 1.40 -1.66
N PHE A 230 17.31 1.88 -0.51
CA PHE A 230 16.01 1.46 0.01
C PHE A 230 14.84 2.17 -0.68
N GLY A 231 15.09 3.20 -1.49
CA GLY A 231 14.04 3.84 -2.29
C GLY A 231 12.95 4.53 -1.47
N GLY A 232 13.16 4.79 -0.18
CA GLY A 232 12.15 5.35 0.74
C GLY A 232 11.33 4.29 1.47
N LEU A 233 11.44 3.01 1.11
CA LEU A 233 10.69 1.92 1.74
C LEU A 233 11.14 1.64 3.17
N GLN A 234 12.27 2.17 3.61
CA GLN A 234 12.67 2.10 5.02
C GLN A 234 11.75 2.90 5.98
N PHE A 235 10.89 3.77 5.42
CA PHE A 235 9.88 4.59 6.09
C PHE A 235 8.48 4.11 5.72
N GLN A 236 8.17 2.85 6.07
CA GLN A 236 6.96 2.21 5.61
C GLN A 236 5.71 2.81 6.25
N LEU A 237 5.75 3.10 7.55
CA LEU A 237 4.64 3.74 8.23
C LEU A 237 4.36 5.12 7.60
N GLU A 238 5.38 5.94 7.40
CA GLU A 238 5.21 7.26 6.78
C GLU A 238 4.67 7.15 5.35
N HIS A 239 5.12 6.14 4.59
CA HIS A 239 4.61 5.85 3.24
C HIS A 239 3.12 5.49 3.25
N HIS A 240 2.69 4.67 4.21
CA HIS A 240 1.30 4.27 4.40
C HIS A 240 0.40 5.40 4.88
N LEU A 241 0.93 6.25 5.76
CA LEU A 241 0.21 7.43 6.24
C LEU A 241 0.15 8.53 5.18
N PHE A 242 1.17 8.68 4.33
CA PHE A 242 1.25 9.78 3.37
C PHE A 242 1.61 9.27 1.96
N PRO A 243 0.76 8.47 1.30
CA PRO A 243 1.07 7.81 0.03
C PRO A 243 1.32 8.76 -1.15
N ARG A 244 0.98 10.05 -1.00
CA ARG A 244 1.24 11.10 -2.00
C ARG A 244 2.44 11.98 -1.65
N LEU A 245 3.10 11.76 -0.52
CA LEU A 245 4.29 12.50 -0.14
C LEU A 245 5.49 11.95 -0.92
N PRO A 246 6.26 12.78 -1.63
CA PRO A 246 7.44 12.30 -2.35
C PRO A 246 8.44 11.66 -1.38
N ARG A 247 9.01 10.51 -1.77
CA ARG A 247 9.90 9.69 -0.92
C ARG A 247 11.05 10.45 -0.25
N CYS A 248 11.54 11.51 -0.88
CA CYS A 248 12.62 12.36 -0.34
C CYS A 248 12.22 13.14 0.92
N HIS A 249 10.93 13.23 1.23
CA HIS A 249 10.42 13.89 2.43
C HIS A 249 10.10 12.91 3.57
N LEU A 250 10.08 11.60 3.33
CA LEU A 250 9.70 10.60 4.34
C LEU A 250 10.61 10.66 5.58
N ARG A 251 11.92 10.85 5.37
CA ARG A 251 12.87 11.05 6.48
C ARG A 251 12.59 12.29 7.31
N LYS A 252 12.10 13.37 6.69
CA LYS A 252 11.80 14.63 7.39
C LYS A 252 10.54 14.53 8.25
N ILE A 253 9.54 13.77 7.80
CA ILE A 253 8.26 13.61 8.51
C ILE A 253 8.33 12.50 9.59
N SER A 254 9.26 11.55 9.46
CA SER A 254 9.39 10.42 10.40
C SER A 254 9.42 10.81 11.88
N PRO A 255 10.19 11.82 12.34
CA PRO A 255 10.14 12.26 13.74
C PRO A 255 8.76 12.74 14.19
N LEU A 256 8.02 13.43 13.32
CA LEU A 256 6.65 13.91 13.61
C LEU A 256 5.68 12.73 13.75
N VAL A 257 5.83 11.69 12.92
CA VAL A 257 5.02 10.47 13.02
C VAL A 257 5.33 9.71 14.31
N GLN A 258 6.60 9.63 14.71
CA GLN A 258 7.00 9.04 15.99
C GLN A 258 6.36 9.77 17.18
N GLU A 259 6.39 11.09 17.18
CA GLU A 259 5.74 11.92 18.21
C GLU A 259 4.22 11.72 18.23
N LEU A 260 3.59 11.64 17.06
CA LEU A 260 2.15 11.38 16.94
C LEU A 260 1.78 10.00 17.50
N CYS A 261 2.53 8.95 17.13
CA CYS A 261 2.32 7.62 17.67
C CYS A 261 2.47 7.60 19.20
N LYS A 262 3.52 8.26 19.73
CA LYS A 262 3.74 8.38 21.17
C LYS A 262 2.59 9.11 21.88
N LYS A 263 2.11 10.23 21.32
CA LYS A 263 1.01 11.03 21.88
C LYS A 263 -0.30 10.24 21.97
N HIS A 264 -0.55 9.38 21.01
CA HIS A 264 -1.78 8.59 20.93
C HIS A 264 -1.64 7.15 21.45
N ASN A 265 -0.50 6.81 22.06
CA ASN A 265 -0.19 5.47 22.56
C ASN A 265 -0.33 4.38 21.49
N LEU A 266 0.19 4.66 20.29
CA LEU A 266 0.18 3.77 19.13
C LEU A 266 1.59 3.22 18.89
N PRO A 267 1.71 1.99 18.35
CA PRO A 267 3.01 1.43 18.07
C PRO A 267 3.75 2.24 16.99
N TYR A 268 5.06 2.35 17.12
CA TYR A 268 5.95 2.79 16.06
C TYR A 268 7.14 1.83 16.07
N ARG A 269 7.20 0.92 15.11
CA ARG A 269 8.23 -0.12 15.06
C ARG A 269 9.29 0.27 14.05
N SER A 270 10.47 0.59 14.54
CA SER A 270 11.65 0.83 13.71
C SER A 270 12.76 -0.12 14.16
N LEU A 271 13.15 -1.04 13.29
CA LEU A 271 14.14 -2.08 13.58
C LEU A 271 15.39 -1.83 12.74
N SER A 272 16.56 -2.22 13.22
CA SER A 272 17.72 -2.34 12.33
C SER A 272 17.46 -3.42 11.26
N PHE A 273 18.18 -3.33 10.15
CA PHE A 273 18.09 -4.32 9.08
C PHE A 273 18.30 -5.77 9.60
N PHE A 274 19.26 -5.96 10.51
CA PHE A 274 19.54 -7.27 11.08
C PHE A 274 18.41 -7.79 11.97
N GLU A 275 17.86 -6.93 12.84
CA GLU A 275 16.75 -7.29 13.72
C GLU A 275 15.50 -7.68 12.93
N ALA A 276 15.17 -6.91 11.87
CA ALA A 276 14.04 -7.20 11.01
C ALA A 276 14.15 -8.56 10.30
N ASN A 277 15.36 -8.93 9.86
CA ASN A 277 15.61 -10.26 9.28
C ASN A 277 15.41 -11.37 10.31
N ILE A 278 15.94 -11.20 11.53
CA ILE A 278 15.72 -12.16 12.62
C ILE A 278 14.24 -12.31 12.93
N TRP A 279 13.52 -11.20 13.04
CA TRP A 279 12.08 -11.20 13.27
C TRP A 279 11.33 -11.95 12.18
N THR A 280 11.62 -11.65 10.92
CA THR A 280 11.01 -12.32 9.77
C THR A 280 11.25 -13.84 9.80
N LEU A 281 12.49 -14.28 10.05
CA LEU A 281 12.81 -15.70 10.16
C LEU A 281 12.09 -16.37 11.34
N LYS A 282 11.95 -15.69 12.48
CA LYS A 282 11.18 -16.18 13.62
C LYS A 282 9.70 -16.32 13.28
N THR A 283 9.10 -15.32 12.64
CA THR A 283 7.69 -15.36 12.20
C THR A 283 7.44 -16.49 11.22
N LEU A 284 8.32 -16.66 10.22
CA LEU A 284 8.24 -17.78 9.27
C LEU A 284 8.38 -19.14 9.97
N ARG A 285 9.27 -19.26 10.94
CA ARG A 285 9.43 -20.49 11.74
C ARG A 285 8.15 -20.78 12.54
N THR A 286 7.57 -19.79 13.20
CA THR A 286 6.32 -19.95 13.96
C THR A 286 5.19 -20.40 13.04
N ALA A 287 4.99 -19.71 11.91
CA ALA A 287 3.96 -20.07 10.93
C ALA A 287 4.16 -21.49 10.38
N ALA A 288 5.40 -21.90 10.11
CA ALA A 288 5.70 -23.26 9.66
C ALA A 288 5.39 -24.32 10.72
N LEU A 289 5.64 -24.03 12.00
CA LEU A 289 5.29 -24.93 13.11
C LEU A 289 3.77 -25.04 13.26
N GLU A 290 3.04 -23.93 13.24
CA GLU A 290 1.58 -23.90 13.30
C GLU A 290 0.95 -24.68 12.13
N ALA A 291 1.45 -24.47 10.90
CA ALA A 291 0.98 -25.20 9.71
C ALA A 291 1.24 -26.71 9.81
N ARG A 292 2.41 -27.10 10.32
CA ARG A 292 2.75 -28.52 10.54
C ARG A 292 1.80 -29.14 11.55
N ASP A 293 1.53 -28.46 12.65
CA ASP A 293 0.69 -28.97 13.73
C ASP A 293 -0.78 -29.07 13.26
N LEU A 294 -1.27 -28.12 12.45
CA LEU A 294 -2.59 -28.21 11.77
C LEU A 294 -2.68 -29.36 10.75
N SER A 295 -1.58 -29.71 10.09
CA SER A 295 -1.52 -30.80 9.11
C SER A 295 -1.31 -32.19 9.73
N SER A 296 -0.97 -32.25 11.02
CA SER A 296 -0.70 -33.49 11.72
C SER A 296 -2.01 -34.16 12.17
N PRO A 297 -2.25 -35.45 11.90
CA PRO A 297 -3.51 -36.14 12.25
C PRO A 297 -3.71 -36.39 13.77
N VAL A 298 -2.82 -35.89 14.62
CA VAL A 298 -2.82 -36.18 16.06
C VAL A 298 -3.61 -35.10 16.81
N SER A 299 -4.92 -35.31 16.97
CA SER A 299 -5.77 -34.80 18.09
C SER A 299 -7.29 -34.82 17.83
N LYS A 300 -7.80 -35.53 16.81
CA LYS A 300 -9.26 -35.78 16.72
C LYS A 300 -9.77 -36.95 17.58
N GLU A 301 -8.88 -37.74 18.19
CA GLU A 301 -9.25 -38.93 18.97
C GLU A 301 -9.03 -38.83 20.48
N SER A 302 -8.43 -37.75 21.01
CA SER A 302 -8.21 -37.61 22.47
C SER A 302 -9.32 -36.85 23.21
N ALA A 303 -10.38 -36.39 22.53
CA ALA A 303 -11.47 -35.62 23.14
C ALA A 303 -12.76 -36.43 23.41
N LEU A 304 -12.73 -37.77 23.29
CA LEU A 304 -13.89 -38.65 23.51
C LEU A 304 -13.65 -39.70 24.60
N GLY A 305 -12.65 -39.52 25.46
CA GLY A 305 -12.28 -40.53 26.44
C GLY A 305 -11.82 -39.97 27.79
N SER A 306 -12.66 -39.22 28.50
CA SER A 306 -12.74 -39.25 29.98
C SER A 306 -13.96 -38.46 30.49
N CYS A 307 -14.83 -39.18 31.22
CA CYS A 307 -16.01 -38.75 32.00
C CYS A 307 -17.29 -38.38 31.25
#